data_AF-A0A6A4VCI9-F1
#
_entry.id   AF-A0A6A4VCI9-F1
#
_cell.length_a   1.000
_cell.length_b   1.000
_cell.length_c   1.000
_cell.angle_alpha   90.00
_cell.angle_beta   90.00
_cell.angle_gamma   90.00
#
_symmetry.space_group_name_H-M   'P 1'
#
loop_
_entity.id
_entity.type
_entity.pdbx_description
1 polymer ?
#
loop_
_entity_poly.entity_id
_entity_poly.type
_entity_poly.pdbx_seq_one_letter_code
_entity_poly.pdbx_strand_id
1 'polypeptide(L)'
;MHLHKCETARLDGGVYHRIDENRQQAERLERTAMADPPPPLGAAAVTIETFIKSLVRRYRQDGSFPTQLQRIGSSLFHHVVNATSEEALQCPAVDQLLTACLQVLGQTFIQQHPSECGPLLDLLLRPPARVSCPTERLAEHFTPAAADPDTYVRLYGTVVRVGRDRAELSCLLLDRFGLESWLSSRRPSLSQRSALISALVSALTELGAHPERPDWSALHALYRRHLDTLHRHQFPEHYGEILQRLLDASRAGQLSPMCWFDFVNVLAAGVVTFTPQMDAVQRRRAVAALAERPGPLRPQEVSEGTIGP
;
A
#
# COMPACT_ATOMS: atom_id res chain seq x y z
N MET A 1 12.94 -75.78 20.03
CA MET A 1 13.06 -74.30 20.10
C MET A 1 12.04 -73.70 19.14
N HIS A 2 10.79 -73.50 19.58
CA HIS A 2 9.74 -72.95 18.72
C HIS A 2 9.64 -71.44 18.91
N LEU A 3 10.16 -70.70 17.92
CA LEU A 3 10.08 -69.26 17.79
C LEU A 3 8.61 -68.81 17.82
N HIS A 4 8.30 -67.90 18.75
CA HIS A 4 7.06 -67.13 18.77
C HIS A 4 6.90 -66.41 17.43
N LYS A 5 5.86 -66.77 16.67
CA LYS A 5 5.44 -66.03 15.48
C LYS A 5 5.06 -64.61 15.91
N CYS A 6 5.78 -63.61 15.41
CA CYS A 6 5.33 -62.23 15.41
C CYS A 6 3.93 -62.18 14.78
N GLU A 7 2.96 -61.64 15.52
CA GLU A 7 1.65 -61.30 14.98
C GLU A 7 1.86 -60.35 13.81
N THR A 8 1.43 -60.80 12.64
CA THR A 8 1.46 -60.01 11.41
C THR A 8 0.58 -58.78 11.61
N ALA A 9 1.16 -57.60 11.43
CA ALA A 9 0.43 -56.35 11.36
C ALA A 9 -0.70 -56.50 10.34
N ARG A 10 -1.95 -56.65 10.82
CA ARG A 10 -3.11 -56.76 9.96
C ARG A 10 -3.32 -55.41 9.30
N LEU A 11 -3.10 -55.37 7.99
CA LEU A 11 -3.47 -54.27 7.13
C LEU A 11 -4.99 -54.07 7.26
N ASP A 12 -5.39 -52.95 7.85
CA ASP A 12 -6.79 -52.61 8.03
C ASP A 12 -7.41 -52.33 6.65
N GLY A 13 -8.25 -53.25 6.17
CA GLY A 13 -8.91 -53.15 4.87
C GLY A 13 -9.77 -51.89 4.73
N GLY A 14 -10.24 -51.34 5.86
CA GLY A 14 -10.96 -50.06 5.87
C GLY A 14 -10.06 -48.88 5.49
N VAL A 15 -8.77 -48.93 5.83
CA VAL A 15 -7.80 -47.90 5.45
C VAL A 15 -7.52 -47.95 3.94
N TYR A 16 -7.37 -49.14 3.36
CA TYR A 16 -7.16 -49.29 1.92
C TYR A 16 -8.35 -48.82 1.09
N HIS A 17 -9.57 -49.15 1.51
CA HIS A 17 -10.78 -48.67 0.84
C HIS A 17 -10.85 -47.13 0.83
N ARG A 18 -10.58 -46.50 1.98
CA ARG A 18 -10.58 -45.04 2.10
C ARG A 18 -9.47 -44.37 1.27
N ILE A 19 -8.30 -45.01 1.14
CA ILE A 19 -7.21 -44.52 0.29
C ILE A 19 -7.62 -44.58 -1.19
N ASP A 20 -8.26 -45.67 -1.63
CA ASP A 20 -8.70 -45.81 -3.01
C ASP A 20 -9.83 -44.83 -3.36
N GLU A 21 -10.81 -44.68 -2.46
CA GLU A 21 -11.87 -43.67 -2.59
C GLU A 21 -11.29 -42.25 -2.68
N ASN A 22 -10.32 -41.92 -1.83
CA ASN A 22 -9.65 -40.62 -1.86
C ASN A 22 -8.93 -40.40 -3.19
N ARG A 23 -8.24 -41.41 -3.70
CA ARG A 23 -7.52 -41.34 -4.98
C ARG A 23 -8.48 -41.15 -6.17
N GLN A 24 -9.59 -41.89 -6.19
CA GLN A 24 -10.62 -41.70 -7.22
C GLN A 24 -11.29 -40.32 -7.13
N GLN A 25 -11.54 -39.81 -5.93
CA GLN A 25 -12.04 -38.45 -5.72
C GLN A 25 -11.03 -37.41 -6.20
N ALA A 26 -9.75 -37.57 -5.90
CA ALA A 26 -8.67 -36.68 -6.35
C ALA A 26 -8.58 -36.66 -7.88
N GLU A 27 -8.59 -37.82 -8.54
CA GLU A 27 -8.55 -37.91 -10.02
C GLU A 27 -9.80 -37.27 -10.66
N ARG A 28 -10.98 -37.39 -10.03
CA ARG A 28 -12.20 -36.72 -10.51
C ARG A 28 -12.12 -35.21 -10.35
N LEU A 29 -11.59 -34.72 -9.22
CA LEU A 29 -11.39 -33.30 -8.98
C LEU A 29 -10.37 -32.72 -9.96
N GLU A 30 -9.27 -33.42 -10.21
CA GLU A 30 -8.24 -33.03 -11.18
C GLU A 30 -8.82 -32.91 -12.59
N ARG A 31 -9.57 -33.92 -13.06
CA ARG A 31 -10.23 -33.85 -14.37
C ARG A 31 -11.25 -32.73 -14.47
N THR A 32 -11.99 -32.46 -13.40
CA THR A 32 -12.99 -31.38 -13.37
C THR A 32 -12.31 -30.01 -13.38
N ALA A 33 -11.17 -29.88 -12.69
CA ALA A 33 -10.37 -28.65 -12.69
C ALA A 33 -9.67 -28.39 -14.03
N MET A 34 -9.30 -29.44 -14.76
CA MET A 34 -8.69 -29.35 -16.10
C MET A 34 -9.71 -29.32 -17.25
N ALA A 35 -11.01 -29.42 -16.96
CA ALA A 35 -12.04 -29.34 -17.99
C ALA A 35 -12.10 -27.93 -18.58
N ASP A 36 -12.26 -27.84 -19.91
CA ASP A 36 -12.44 -26.56 -20.58
C ASP A 36 -13.65 -25.81 -20.01
N PRO A 37 -13.57 -24.47 -19.89
CA PRO A 37 -14.70 -23.68 -19.42
C PRO A 37 -15.90 -23.87 -20.35
N PRO A 38 -17.13 -23.89 -19.81
CA PRO A 38 -18.32 -24.12 -20.61
C PRO A 38 -18.43 -23.07 -21.73
N PRO A 39 -18.84 -23.46 -22.96
CA PRO A 39 -18.95 -22.56 -24.11
C PRO A 39 -19.63 -21.20 -23.86
N PRO A 40 -20.75 -21.10 -23.11
CA PRO A 40 -21.36 -19.79 -22.82
C PRO A 40 -20.45 -18.85 -22.02
N LEU A 41 -19.60 -19.39 -21.14
CA LEU A 41 -18.63 -18.60 -20.38
C LEU A 41 -17.56 -18.04 -21.30
N GLY A 42 -17.06 -18.84 -22.24
CA GLY A 42 -16.12 -18.39 -23.27
C GLY A 42 -16.71 -17.27 -24.15
N ALA A 43 -17.96 -17.43 -24.61
CA ALA A 43 -18.64 -16.40 -25.40
C ALA A 43 -18.85 -15.09 -24.62
N ALA A 44 -19.21 -15.18 -23.32
CA ALA A 44 -19.34 -14.03 -22.45
C ALA A 44 -17.99 -13.31 -22.24
N ALA A 45 -16.91 -14.07 -22.00
CA ALA A 45 -15.57 -13.52 -21.83
C ALA A 45 -15.11 -12.71 -23.06
N VAL A 46 -15.25 -13.29 -24.27
CA VAL A 46 -14.92 -12.62 -25.53
C VAL A 46 -15.76 -11.36 -25.72
N THR A 47 -17.04 -11.40 -25.35
CA THR A 47 -17.93 -10.24 -25.46
C THR A 47 -17.49 -9.11 -24.55
N ILE A 48 -17.18 -9.39 -23.28
CA ILE A 48 -16.67 -8.42 -22.30
C ILE A 48 -15.36 -7.81 -22.79
N GLU A 49 -14.41 -8.64 -23.24
CA GLU A 49 -13.11 -8.19 -23.71
C GLU A 49 -13.23 -7.30 -24.96
N THR A 50 -14.07 -7.70 -25.92
CA THR A 50 -14.32 -6.92 -27.14
C THR A 50 -14.97 -5.57 -26.82
N PHE A 51 -15.90 -5.55 -25.86
CA PHE A 51 -16.51 -4.31 -25.40
C PHE A 51 -15.48 -3.37 -24.76
N ILE A 52 -14.67 -3.86 -23.81
CA ILE A 52 -13.63 -3.06 -23.14
C ILE A 52 -12.62 -2.54 -24.15
N LYS A 53 -12.13 -3.38 -25.07
CA LYS A 53 -11.20 -2.98 -26.14
C LYS A 53 -11.79 -1.86 -27.00
N SER A 54 -13.06 -1.99 -27.39
CA SER A 54 -13.77 -0.98 -28.20
C SER A 54 -13.95 0.33 -27.44
N LEU A 55 -14.29 0.26 -26.15
CA LEU A 55 -14.43 1.42 -25.27
C LEU A 55 -13.09 2.17 -25.13
N VAL A 56 -12.01 1.46 -24.83
CA VAL A 56 -10.66 2.04 -24.70
C VAL A 56 -10.19 2.66 -26.01
N ARG A 57 -10.39 1.97 -27.13
CA ARG A 57 -10.03 2.49 -28.45
C ARG A 57 -10.76 3.80 -28.73
N ARG A 58 -12.07 3.84 -28.49
CA ARG A 58 -12.89 5.03 -28.72
C ARG A 58 -12.50 6.17 -27.79
N TYR A 59 -12.26 5.89 -26.51
CA TYR A 59 -11.79 6.88 -25.54
C TYR A 59 -10.46 7.53 -25.96
N ARG A 60 -9.52 6.73 -26.48
CA ARG A 60 -8.22 7.25 -26.94
C ARG A 60 -8.29 8.00 -28.28
N GLN A 61 -9.31 7.75 -29.10
CA GLN A 61 -9.46 8.34 -30.43
C GLN A 61 -10.32 9.60 -30.41
N ASP A 62 -11.32 9.69 -29.52
CA ASP A 62 -12.22 10.84 -29.44
C ASP A 62 -11.62 11.96 -28.58
N GLY A 63 -11.22 13.07 -29.21
CA GLY A 63 -10.86 14.31 -28.51
C GLY A 63 -12.06 15.14 -28.03
N SER A 64 -13.30 14.82 -28.44
CA SER A 64 -14.48 15.67 -28.21
C SER A 64 -15.50 15.14 -27.18
N PHE A 65 -15.47 13.86 -26.81
CA PHE A 65 -16.38 13.26 -25.80
C PHE A 65 -15.66 12.54 -24.63
N PRO A 66 -14.56 13.08 -24.06
CA PRO A 66 -13.77 12.36 -23.07
C PRO A 66 -14.55 12.08 -21.77
N THR A 67 -15.44 12.96 -21.33
CA THR A 67 -16.11 12.85 -20.01
C THR A 67 -17.18 11.76 -19.93
N GLN A 68 -17.98 11.55 -20.98
CA GLN A 68 -19.00 10.49 -20.96
C GLN A 68 -18.35 9.10 -21.06
N LEU A 69 -17.40 8.92 -21.97
CA LEU A 69 -16.67 7.65 -22.11
C LEU A 69 -15.84 7.35 -20.86
N GLN A 70 -15.22 8.36 -20.26
CA GLN A 70 -14.55 8.24 -18.96
C GLN A 70 -15.50 7.73 -17.88
N ARG A 71 -16.67 8.37 -17.71
CA ARG A 71 -17.67 7.92 -16.74
C ARG A 71 -18.13 6.48 -16.97
N ILE A 72 -18.32 6.08 -18.22
CA ILE A 72 -18.70 4.71 -18.58
C ILE A 72 -17.56 3.75 -18.16
N GLY A 73 -16.32 4.10 -18.47
CA GLY A 73 -15.14 3.32 -18.10
C GLY A 73 -14.98 3.15 -16.59
N SER A 74 -15.05 4.25 -15.82
CA SER A 74 -14.98 4.21 -14.36
C SER A 74 -16.15 3.44 -13.74
N SER A 75 -17.37 3.66 -14.24
CA SER A 75 -18.54 2.91 -13.79
C SER A 75 -18.38 1.42 -14.06
N LEU A 76 -17.88 1.04 -15.24
CA LEU A 76 -17.64 -0.36 -15.59
C LEU A 76 -16.59 -0.98 -14.68
N PHE A 77 -15.50 -0.26 -14.37
CA PHE A 77 -14.49 -0.72 -13.39
C PHE A 77 -15.16 -1.08 -12.06
N HIS A 78 -15.95 -0.17 -11.49
CA HIS A 78 -16.65 -0.43 -10.23
C HIS A 78 -17.66 -1.58 -10.33
N HIS A 79 -18.35 -1.74 -11.46
CA HIS A 79 -19.25 -2.88 -11.68
C HIS A 79 -18.49 -4.21 -11.71
N VAL A 80 -17.34 -4.28 -12.38
CA VAL A 80 -16.50 -5.49 -12.41
C VAL A 80 -16.00 -5.83 -11.00
N VAL A 81 -15.58 -4.84 -10.20
CA VAL A 81 -15.19 -5.08 -8.81
C VAL A 81 -16.36 -5.64 -7.98
N ASN A 82 -17.53 -5.03 -8.08
CA ASN A 82 -18.71 -5.46 -7.31
C ASN A 82 -19.30 -6.79 -7.81
N ALA A 83 -19.08 -7.15 -9.08
CA ALA A 83 -19.51 -8.42 -9.68
C ALA A 83 -18.56 -9.58 -9.35
N THR A 84 -17.37 -9.28 -8.82
CA THR A 84 -16.42 -10.29 -8.38
C THR A 84 -16.95 -10.92 -7.08
N SER A 85 -17.12 -12.24 -7.09
CA SER A 85 -17.48 -13.04 -5.91
C SER A 85 -16.34 -14.01 -5.55
N GLU A 86 -16.33 -14.53 -4.33
CA GLU A 86 -15.33 -15.53 -3.91
C GLU A 86 -15.37 -16.78 -4.79
N GLU A 87 -16.57 -17.22 -5.19
CA GLU A 87 -16.75 -18.37 -6.08
C GLU A 87 -16.19 -18.09 -7.48
N ALA A 88 -16.36 -16.86 -7.99
CA ALA A 88 -15.79 -16.46 -9.27
C ALA A 88 -14.26 -16.50 -9.23
N LEU A 89 -13.65 -16.12 -8.10
CA LEU A 89 -12.19 -16.13 -7.91
C LEU A 89 -11.60 -17.53 -7.73
N GLN A 90 -12.41 -18.53 -7.37
CA GLN A 90 -11.97 -19.93 -7.29
C GLN A 90 -11.78 -20.56 -8.67
N CYS A 91 -12.37 -20.00 -9.73
CA CYS A 91 -12.17 -20.46 -11.10
C CYS A 91 -11.02 -19.68 -11.77
N PRO A 92 -9.89 -20.32 -12.10
CA PRO A 92 -8.72 -19.61 -12.62
C PRO A 92 -8.99 -18.81 -13.90
N ALA A 93 -9.81 -19.35 -14.82
CA ALA A 93 -10.14 -18.66 -16.07
C ALA A 93 -10.97 -17.39 -15.84
N VAL A 94 -11.89 -17.42 -14.86
CA VAL A 94 -12.73 -16.27 -14.50
C VAL A 94 -11.89 -15.23 -13.74
N ASP A 95 -11.05 -15.65 -12.80
CA ASP A 95 -10.15 -14.74 -12.09
C ASP A 95 -9.18 -14.04 -13.05
N GLN A 96 -8.60 -14.78 -14.01
CA GLN A 96 -7.74 -14.19 -15.05
C GLN A 96 -8.48 -13.16 -15.90
N LEU A 97 -9.70 -13.48 -16.34
CA LEU A 97 -10.54 -12.55 -17.10
C LEU A 97 -10.82 -11.27 -16.29
N LEU A 98 -11.28 -11.40 -15.04
CA LEU A 98 -11.59 -10.28 -14.17
C LEU A 98 -10.34 -9.43 -13.90
N THR A 99 -9.20 -10.06 -13.65
CA THR A 99 -7.91 -9.40 -13.46
C THR A 99 -7.53 -8.58 -14.69
N ALA A 100 -7.59 -9.17 -15.89
CA ALA A 100 -7.27 -8.48 -17.13
C ALA A 100 -8.23 -7.30 -17.39
N CYS A 101 -9.52 -7.47 -17.13
CA CYS A 101 -10.51 -6.41 -17.25
C CYS A 101 -10.22 -5.24 -16.30
N LEU A 102 -9.98 -5.54 -15.02
CA LEU A 102 -9.65 -4.54 -14.00
C LEU A 102 -8.35 -3.81 -14.34
N GLN A 103 -7.33 -4.51 -14.82
CA GLN A 103 -6.07 -3.91 -15.20
C GLN A 103 -6.25 -2.88 -16.32
N VAL A 104 -6.92 -3.25 -17.42
CA VAL A 104 -7.14 -2.35 -18.56
C VAL A 104 -8.00 -1.16 -18.17
N LEU A 105 -9.09 -1.40 -17.43
CA LEU A 105 -10.01 -0.35 -16.99
C LEU A 105 -9.35 0.58 -15.96
N GLY A 106 -8.65 0.02 -14.99
CA GLY A 106 -7.97 0.75 -13.92
C GLY A 106 -6.86 1.64 -14.47
N GLN A 107 -6.03 1.14 -15.37
CA GLN A 107 -4.98 1.94 -16.01
C GLN A 107 -5.54 3.07 -16.89
N THR A 108 -6.63 2.80 -17.62
CA THR A 108 -7.16 3.76 -18.61
C THR A 108 -8.08 4.80 -17.98
N PHE A 109 -8.97 4.39 -17.07
CA PHE A 109 -10.07 5.22 -16.58
C PHE A 109 -9.96 5.55 -15.08
N ILE A 110 -9.06 4.94 -14.32
CA ILE A 110 -8.91 5.24 -12.88
C ILE A 110 -7.61 5.99 -12.60
N GLN A 111 -6.46 5.42 -12.95
CA GLN A 111 -5.13 5.97 -12.60
C GLN A 111 -4.86 7.38 -13.19
N GLN A 112 -5.42 7.68 -14.37
CA GLN A 112 -5.23 8.97 -15.04
C GLN A 112 -6.19 10.06 -14.56
N HIS A 113 -7.10 9.72 -13.63
CA HIS A 113 -8.21 10.58 -13.24
C HIS A 113 -8.24 10.78 -11.73
N PRO A 114 -7.69 11.91 -11.23
CA PRO A 114 -7.69 12.23 -9.81
C PRO A 114 -9.05 12.18 -9.12
N SER A 115 -10.14 12.44 -9.86
CA SER A 115 -11.52 12.35 -9.36
C SER A 115 -11.88 10.95 -8.86
N GLU A 116 -11.26 9.90 -9.42
CA GLU A 116 -11.55 8.50 -9.09
C GLU A 116 -10.77 8.01 -7.86
N CYS A 117 -9.74 8.74 -7.39
CA CYS A 117 -8.95 8.34 -6.23
C CYS A 117 -9.78 8.26 -4.94
N GLY A 118 -10.71 9.20 -4.73
CA GLY A 118 -11.63 9.19 -3.58
C GLY A 118 -12.57 7.98 -3.59
N PRO A 119 -13.38 7.81 -4.66
CA PRO A 119 -14.25 6.63 -4.81
C PRO A 119 -13.51 5.30 -4.71
N LEU A 120 -12.29 5.21 -5.25
CA LEU A 120 -11.44 4.02 -5.12
C LEU A 120 -10.99 3.79 -3.67
N LEU A 121 -10.59 4.84 -2.96
CA LEU A 121 -10.27 4.72 -1.54
C LEU A 121 -11.49 4.26 -0.73
N ASP A 122 -12.68 4.81 -0.99
CA ASP A 122 -13.92 4.38 -0.33
C ASP A 122 -14.20 2.89 -0.58
N LEU A 123 -13.92 2.40 -1.79
CA LEU A 123 -14.02 0.98 -2.16
C LEU A 123 -13.01 0.11 -1.40
N LEU A 124 -11.74 0.52 -1.34
CA LEU A 124 -10.65 -0.16 -0.61
C LEU A 124 -10.92 -0.22 0.90
N LEU A 125 -11.55 0.83 1.44
CA LEU A 125 -11.90 0.92 2.86
C LEU A 125 -13.21 0.21 3.22
N ARG A 126 -13.94 -0.37 2.26
CA ARG A 126 -15.10 -1.20 2.61
C ARG A 126 -14.66 -2.42 3.44
N PRO A 127 -15.55 -2.93 4.31
CA PRO A 127 -15.32 -4.21 4.97
C PRO A 127 -15.16 -5.32 3.93
N PRO A 128 -14.26 -6.30 4.14
CA PRO A 128 -13.99 -7.37 3.18
C PRO A 128 -15.24 -8.21 2.85
N ALA A 129 -16.19 -8.34 3.79
CA ALA A 129 -17.49 -8.98 3.55
C ALA A 129 -18.35 -8.32 2.44
N ARG A 130 -17.98 -7.12 1.96
CA ARG A 130 -18.71 -6.38 0.92
C ARG A 130 -17.96 -6.29 -0.41
N VAL A 131 -16.70 -6.72 -0.45
CA VAL A 131 -15.85 -6.66 -1.65
C VAL A 131 -14.99 -7.90 -1.68
N SER A 132 -15.34 -8.86 -2.53
CA SER A 132 -14.57 -10.11 -2.69
C SER A 132 -13.30 -9.92 -3.52
N CYS A 133 -13.21 -8.84 -4.30
CA CYS A 133 -12.01 -8.55 -5.09
C CYS A 133 -10.79 -8.33 -4.17
N PRO A 134 -9.63 -8.96 -4.45
CA PRO A 134 -8.44 -8.78 -3.64
C PRO A 134 -8.02 -7.30 -3.55
N THR A 135 -7.83 -6.82 -2.33
CA THR A 135 -7.45 -5.43 -2.04
C THR A 135 -6.16 -5.03 -2.77
N GLU A 136 -5.16 -5.91 -2.80
CA GLU A 136 -3.87 -5.65 -3.45
C GLU A 136 -4.04 -5.30 -4.93
N ARG A 137 -4.90 -6.03 -5.64
CA ARG A 137 -5.25 -5.80 -7.04
C ARG A 137 -5.87 -4.41 -7.25
N LEU A 138 -6.74 -3.99 -6.34
CA LEU A 138 -7.36 -2.66 -6.40
C LEU A 138 -6.37 -1.54 -6.04
N ALA A 139 -5.46 -1.79 -5.11
CA ALA A 139 -4.46 -0.82 -4.65
C ALA A 139 -3.45 -0.44 -5.77
N GLU A 140 -3.25 -1.31 -6.77
CA GLU A 140 -2.44 -0.97 -7.96
C GLU A 140 -2.97 0.25 -8.72
N HIS A 141 -4.28 0.47 -8.69
CA HIS A 141 -4.92 1.59 -9.38
C HIS A 141 -5.05 2.84 -8.51
N PHE A 142 -4.71 2.75 -7.22
CA PHE A 142 -4.71 3.87 -6.30
C PHE A 142 -3.46 4.73 -6.52
N THR A 143 -3.64 5.94 -7.04
CA THR A 143 -2.57 6.85 -7.49
C THR A 143 -2.74 8.26 -6.91
N PRO A 144 -2.77 8.41 -5.57
CA PRO A 144 -3.07 9.68 -4.91
C PRO A 144 -2.07 10.81 -5.24
N ALA A 145 -0.82 10.50 -5.61
CA ALA A 145 0.17 11.50 -6.02
C ALA A 145 -0.24 12.32 -7.26
N ALA A 146 -1.14 11.78 -8.10
CA ALA A 146 -1.71 12.50 -9.23
C ALA A 146 -2.74 13.56 -8.81
N ALA A 147 -3.26 13.49 -7.58
CA ALA A 147 -4.29 14.40 -7.09
C ALA A 147 -3.76 15.81 -6.76
N ASP A 148 -4.69 16.76 -6.72
CA ASP A 148 -4.43 18.09 -6.19
C ASP A 148 -4.06 18.02 -4.70
N PRO A 149 -3.35 19.03 -4.17
CA PRO A 149 -2.87 18.95 -2.80
C PRO A 149 -3.95 18.80 -1.71
N ASP A 150 -5.12 19.40 -1.88
CA ASP A 150 -6.20 19.29 -0.88
C ASP A 150 -6.80 17.89 -0.88
N THR A 151 -7.00 17.31 -2.06
CA THR A 151 -7.40 15.91 -2.20
C THR A 151 -6.37 14.97 -1.64
N TYR A 152 -5.08 15.18 -1.93
CA TYR A 152 -4.00 14.36 -1.38
C TYR A 152 -4.03 14.32 0.15
N VAL A 153 -4.06 15.49 0.79
CA VAL A 153 -4.06 15.62 2.25
C VAL A 153 -5.30 14.95 2.85
N ARG A 154 -6.47 15.14 2.23
CA ARG A 154 -7.72 14.48 2.66
C ARG A 154 -7.60 12.96 2.60
N LEU A 155 -7.16 12.40 1.47
CA LEU A 155 -7.02 10.95 1.29
C LEU A 155 -6.00 10.38 2.28
N TYR A 156 -4.86 11.06 2.44
CA TYR A 156 -3.81 10.65 3.37
C TYR A 156 -4.34 10.61 4.81
N GLY A 157 -5.02 11.68 5.24
CA GLY A 157 -5.64 11.75 6.56
C GLY A 157 -6.70 10.67 6.80
N THR A 158 -7.45 10.27 5.77
CA THR A 158 -8.41 9.15 5.88
C THR A 158 -7.69 7.82 6.11
N VAL A 159 -6.61 7.53 5.37
CA VAL A 159 -5.83 6.29 5.54
C VAL A 159 -5.16 6.25 6.91
N VAL A 160 -4.56 7.36 7.35
CA VAL A 160 -3.94 7.45 8.69
C VAL A 160 -4.95 7.17 9.81
N ARG A 161 -6.18 7.68 9.67
CA ARG A 161 -7.23 7.53 10.69
C ARG A 161 -7.69 6.10 10.90
N VAL A 162 -7.71 5.29 9.84
CA VAL A 162 -8.04 3.86 9.94
C VAL A 162 -6.80 3.00 10.26
N GLY A 163 -5.63 3.63 10.34
CA GLY A 163 -4.31 3.00 10.49
C GLY A 163 -4.24 1.97 11.60
N ARG A 164 -4.69 2.34 12.80
CA ARG A 164 -4.63 1.46 13.98
C ARG A 164 -5.45 0.18 13.81
N ASP A 165 -6.65 0.32 13.25
CA ASP A 165 -7.61 -0.79 13.11
C ASP A 165 -7.31 -1.67 11.89
N ARG A 166 -6.71 -1.07 10.84
CA ARG A 166 -6.41 -1.72 9.56
C ARG A 166 -4.97 -1.47 9.15
N ALA A 167 -4.03 -1.89 9.98
CA ALA A 167 -2.61 -1.54 9.83
C ALA A 167 -1.99 -2.04 8.53
N GLU A 168 -2.21 -3.31 8.16
CA GLU A 168 -1.69 -3.88 6.91
C GLU A 168 -2.22 -3.15 5.67
N LEU A 169 -3.53 -2.90 5.63
CA LEU A 169 -4.15 -2.11 4.56
C LEU A 169 -3.56 -0.70 4.50
N SER A 170 -3.38 -0.07 5.66
CA SER A 170 -2.87 1.29 5.72
C SER A 170 -1.43 1.36 5.25
N CYS A 171 -0.58 0.39 5.62
CA CYS A 171 0.77 0.26 5.05
C CYS A 171 0.73 0.14 3.52
N LEU A 172 -0.06 -0.80 3.00
CA LEU A 172 -0.22 -1.03 1.57
C LEU A 172 -0.62 0.26 0.84
N LEU A 173 -1.60 0.99 1.36
CA LEU A 173 -2.09 2.23 0.75
C LEU A 173 -1.09 3.38 0.88
N LEU A 174 -0.46 3.56 2.05
CA LEU A 174 0.51 4.61 2.32
C LEU A 174 1.76 4.49 1.43
N ASP A 175 2.19 3.28 1.10
CA ASP A 175 3.29 3.08 0.12
C ASP A 175 2.92 3.57 -1.29
N ARG A 176 1.63 3.69 -1.63
CA ARG A 176 1.16 4.26 -2.90
C ARG A 176 1.10 5.78 -2.91
N PHE A 177 1.30 6.45 -1.76
CA PHE A 177 1.19 7.91 -1.68
C PHE A 177 2.33 8.67 -2.34
N GLY A 178 3.50 8.05 -2.55
CA GLY A 178 4.62 8.69 -3.25
C GLY A 178 4.96 10.07 -2.66
N LEU A 179 5.05 10.18 -1.34
CA LEU A 179 5.13 11.46 -0.63
C LEU A 179 6.26 12.37 -1.15
N GLU A 180 7.45 11.83 -1.36
CA GLU A 180 8.61 12.59 -1.85
C GLU A 180 8.41 13.16 -3.26
N SER A 181 7.89 12.34 -4.18
CA SER A 181 7.62 12.78 -5.56
C SER A 181 6.47 13.77 -5.61
N TRP A 182 5.45 13.60 -4.77
CA TRP A 182 4.34 14.55 -4.62
C TRP A 182 4.79 15.89 -4.05
N LEU A 183 5.60 15.91 -2.98
CA LEU A 183 6.15 17.14 -2.41
C LEU A 183 6.94 17.96 -3.46
N SER A 184 7.72 17.26 -4.27
CA SER A 184 8.56 17.89 -5.30
C SER A 184 7.77 18.42 -6.50
N SER A 185 6.78 17.64 -6.97
CA SER A 185 6.02 17.95 -8.19
C SER A 185 4.81 18.86 -7.95
N ARG A 186 4.08 18.69 -6.85
CA ARG A 186 2.85 19.42 -6.55
C ARG A 186 3.06 20.65 -5.68
N ARG A 187 4.23 20.79 -5.05
CA ARG A 187 4.62 21.95 -4.22
C ARG A 187 3.49 22.41 -3.29
N PRO A 188 3.04 21.55 -2.37
CA PRO A 188 1.96 21.89 -1.45
C PRO A 188 2.33 23.07 -0.56
N SER A 189 1.31 23.79 -0.11
CA SER A 189 1.46 24.91 0.83
C SER A 189 1.94 24.45 2.21
N LEU A 190 2.45 25.41 2.99
CA LEU A 190 2.88 25.17 4.37
C LEU A 190 1.77 24.57 5.23
N SER A 191 0.53 25.06 5.11
CA SER A 191 -0.62 24.55 5.87
C SER A 191 -0.97 23.10 5.52
N GLN A 192 -0.87 22.72 4.25
CA GLN A 192 -1.10 21.35 3.79
C GLN A 192 -0.04 20.39 4.35
N ARG A 193 1.24 20.81 4.37
CA ARG A 193 2.31 20.01 5.00
C ARG A 193 2.14 19.93 6.51
N SER A 194 1.78 21.02 7.19
CA SER A 194 1.44 21.01 8.62
C SER A 194 0.28 20.05 8.94
N ALA A 195 -0.73 19.95 8.07
CA ALA A 195 -1.82 18.99 8.24
C ALA A 195 -1.33 17.54 8.20
N LEU A 196 -0.43 17.20 7.26
CA LEU A 196 0.19 15.87 7.20
C LEU A 196 1.07 15.59 8.43
N ILE A 197 1.88 16.56 8.86
CA ILE A 197 2.71 16.46 10.07
C ILE A 197 1.82 16.21 11.30
N SER A 198 0.73 16.96 11.45
CA SER A 198 -0.20 16.79 12.56
C SER A 198 -0.83 15.40 12.56
N ALA A 199 -1.26 14.90 11.40
CA ALA A 199 -1.84 13.56 11.27
C ALA A 199 -0.82 12.47 11.62
N LEU A 200 0.41 12.59 11.12
CA LEU A 200 1.49 11.63 11.37
C LEU A 200 1.91 11.58 12.84
N VAL A 201 2.15 12.73 13.48
CA VAL A 201 2.55 12.75 14.90
C VAL A 201 1.43 12.20 15.78
N SER A 202 0.18 12.55 15.51
CA SER A 202 -0.97 12.00 16.24
C SER A 202 -1.04 10.48 16.09
N ALA A 203 -0.89 9.95 14.87
CA ALA A 203 -0.92 8.52 14.62
C ALA A 203 0.27 7.76 15.26
N LEU A 204 1.46 8.37 15.27
CA LEU A 204 2.62 7.83 16.00
C LEU A 204 2.33 7.73 17.50
N THR A 205 1.70 8.75 18.09
CA THR A 205 1.31 8.71 19.52
C THR A 205 0.20 7.71 19.81
N GLU A 206 -0.74 7.50 18.89
CA GLU A 206 -1.83 6.54 19.04
C GLU A 206 -1.36 5.08 19.01
N LEU A 207 -0.35 4.78 18.18
CA LEU A 207 0.33 3.47 18.16
C LEU A 207 1.21 3.25 19.41
N GLY A 208 1.60 4.33 20.09
CA GLY A 208 2.34 4.32 21.34
C GLY A 208 3.86 4.16 21.18
N ALA A 209 4.58 4.25 22.30
CA ALA A 209 6.04 4.23 22.33
C ALA A 209 6.66 2.89 21.89
N HIS A 210 5.91 1.81 22.11
CA HIS A 210 6.31 0.43 21.85
C HIS A 210 5.17 -0.32 21.15
N PRO A 211 5.08 -0.27 19.82
CA PRO A 211 4.08 -1.02 19.07
C PRO A 211 4.31 -2.53 19.26
N GLU A 212 3.37 -3.20 19.95
CA GLU A 212 3.50 -4.61 20.34
C GLU A 212 3.28 -5.59 19.18
N ARG A 213 2.47 -5.19 18.19
CA ARG A 213 2.14 -6.04 17.04
C ARG A 213 3.07 -5.76 15.85
N PRO A 214 3.41 -6.79 15.05
CA PRO A 214 4.31 -6.63 13.91
C PRO A 214 3.76 -5.66 12.84
N ASP A 215 2.45 -5.70 12.58
CA ASP A 215 1.77 -4.79 11.66
C ASP A 215 1.77 -3.34 12.16
N TRP A 216 1.58 -3.13 13.47
CA TRP A 216 1.71 -1.81 14.10
C TRP A 216 3.14 -1.29 14.04
N SER A 217 4.14 -2.16 14.23
CA SER A 217 5.55 -1.80 14.11
C SER A 217 5.91 -1.35 12.69
N ALA A 218 5.44 -2.09 11.68
CA ALA A 218 5.60 -1.71 10.27
C ALA A 218 4.95 -0.36 9.95
N LEU A 219 3.70 -0.16 10.40
CA LEU A 219 2.98 1.09 10.19
C LEU A 219 3.65 2.27 10.91
N HIS A 220 4.11 2.06 12.14
CA HIS A 220 4.85 3.06 12.91
C HIS A 220 6.17 3.45 12.22
N ALA A 221 6.92 2.48 11.69
CA ALA A 221 8.14 2.75 10.92
C ALA A 221 7.84 3.55 9.64
N LEU A 222 6.72 3.25 8.96
CA LEU A 222 6.27 3.97 7.78
C LEU A 222 5.91 5.43 8.09
N TYR A 223 5.16 5.68 9.16
CA TYR A 223 4.85 7.03 9.64
C TYR A 223 6.10 7.84 9.97
N ARG A 224 7.09 7.23 10.63
CA ARG A 224 8.38 7.86 10.90
C ARG A 224 9.12 8.24 9.63
N ARG A 225 9.17 7.35 8.64
CA ARG A 225 9.78 7.62 7.32
C ARG A 225 9.11 8.80 6.62
N HIS A 226 7.77 8.85 6.65
CA HIS A 226 7.01 9.96 6.06
C HIS A 226 7.23 11.28 6.80
N LEU A 227 7.32 11.26 8.13
CA LEU A 227 7.63 12.44 8.94
C LEU A 227 9.05 12.95 8.67
N ASP A 228 10.04 12.05 8.58
CA ASP A 228 11.42 12.37 8.19
C ASP A 228 11.48 13.02 6.79
N THR A 229 10.71 12.47 5.83
CA THR A 229 10.59 13.05 4.48
C THR A 229 10.06 14.49 4.52
N LEU A 230 9.01 14.74 5.31
CA LEU A 230 8.44 16.09 5.49
C LEU A 230 9.41 17.03 6.22
N HIS A 231 10.17 16.51 7.18
CA HIS A 231 11.15 17.30 7.94
C HIS A 231 12.32 17.77 7.05
N ARG A 232 12.80 16.90 6.14
CA ARG A 232 13.89 17.23 5.21
C ARG A 232 13.45 18.17 4.08
N HIS A 233 12.21 18.06 3.63
CA HIS A 233 11.70 18.84 2.52
C HIS A 233 11.64 20.34 2.88
N GLN A 234 12.41 21.16 2.17
CA GLN A 234 12.50 22.61 2.41
C GLN A 234 12.86 22.95 3.88
N PHE A 235 13.73 22.15 4.48
CA PHE A 235 14.29 22.45 5.80
C PHE A 235 14.88 23.88 5.85
N PRO A 236 14.64 24.70 6.90
CA PRO A 236 14.07 24.37 8.22
C PRO A 236 12.57 24.67 8.41
N GLU A 237 11.76 24.84 7.36
CA GLU A 237 10.42 25.46 7.48
C GLU A 237 9.50 24.84 8.55
N HIS A 238 9.49 23.51 8.71
CA HIS A 238 8.66 22.82 9.71
C HIS A 238 9.43 22.37 10.97
N TYR A 239 10.71 22.74 11.11
CA TYR A 239 11.55 22.31 12.24
C TYR A 239 10.89 22.61 13.60
N GLY A 240 10.47 23.85 13.81
CA GLY A 240 9.87 24.27 15.08
C GLY A 240 8.55 23.57 15.39
N GLU A 241 7.69 23.38 14.36
CA GLU A 241 6.43 22.66 14.50
C GLU A 241 6.65 21.20 14.90
N ILE A 242 7.55 20.50 14.20
CA ILE A 242 7.85 19.09 14.48
C ILE A 242 8.46 18.97 15.88
N LEU A 243 9.44 19.82 16.23
CA LEU A 243 10.05 19.83 17.55
C LEU A 243 9.02 19.98 18.66
N GLN A 244 8.14 20.99 18.55
CA GLN A 244 7.12 21.27 19.55
C GLN A 244 6.19 20.05 19.74
N ARG A 245 5.70 19.47 18.64
CA ARG A 245 4.81 18.31 18.69
C ARG A 245 5.49 17.06 19.28
N LEU A 246 6.76 16.81 18.95
CA LEU A 246 7.52 15.70 19.54
C LEU A 246 7.76 15.91 21.04
N LEU A 247 8.01 17.14 21.49
CA LEU A 247 8.12 17.47 22.92
C LEU A 247 6.80 17.22 23.66
N ASP A 248 5.68 17.67 23.10
CA ASP A 248 4.34 17.47 23.67
C ASP A 248 4.00 15.97 23.77
N ALA A 249 4.27 15.21 22.70
CA ALA A 249 4.09 13.76 22.65
C ALA A 249 5.00 13.00 23.64
N SER A 250 6.23 13.48 23.82
CA SER A 250 7.18 12.91 24.78
C SER A 250 6.75 13.16 26.23
N ARG A 251 6.22 14.36 26.52
CA ARG A 251 5.67 14.71 27.83
C ARG A 251 4.52 13.78 28.23
N ALA A 252 3.71 13.35 27.27
CA ALA A 252 2.64 12.39 27.48
C ALA A 252 3.13 10.94 27.65
N GLY A 253 4.42 10.65 27.40
CA GLY A 253 4.98 9.29 27.47
C GLY A 253 4.53 8.38 26.33
N GLN A 254 3.98 8.93 25.25
CA GLN A 254 3.36 8.19 24.15
C GLN A 254 4.26 8.06 22.92
N LEU A 255 5.38 8.79 22.88
CA LEU A 255 6.27 8.83 21.73
C LEU A 255 7.38 7.79 21.83
N SER A 256 7.61 7.05 20.74
CA SER A 256 8.76 6.15 20.64
C SER A 256 10.08 6.95 20.63
N PRO A 257 11.12 6.56 21.40
CA PRO A 257 12.42 7.21 21.39
C PRO A 257 13.06 7.28 20.00
N MET A 258 12.69 6.35 19.11
CA MET A 258 13.15 6.33 17.72
C MET A 258 12.78 7.60 16.94
N CYS A 259 11.67 8.27 17.27
CA CYS A 259 11.28 9.51 16.61
C CYS A 259 12.30 10.64 16.89
N TRP A 260 12.91 10.65 18.07
CA TRP A 260 13.98 11.59 18.41
C TRP A 260 15.27 11.29 17.65
N PHE A 261 15.62 10.00 17.50
CA PHE A 261 16.77 9.62 16.67
C PHE A 261 16.58 10.09 15.22
N ASP A 262 15.41 9.88 14.63
CA ASP A 262 15.12 10.36 13.27
C ASP A 262 15.21 11.89 13.19
N PHE A 263 14.57 12.60 14.14
CA PHE A 263 14.60 14.05 14.19
C PHE A 263 16.03 14.60 14.25
N VAL A 264 16.87 14.07 15.14
CA VAL A 264 18.28 14.46 15.26
C VAL A 264 19.08 14.08 14.02
N ASN A 265 18.79 12.94 13.39
CA ASN A 265 19.47 12.50 12.17
C ASN A 265 19.18 13.40 10.96
N VAL A 266 18.01 14.05 10.91
CA VAL A 266 17.75 15.10 9.92
C VAL A 266 18.68 16.30 10.15
N LEU A 267 18.87 16.73 11.40
CA LEU A 267 19.78 17.83 11.76
C LEU A 267 21.25 17.48 11.52
N ALA A 268 21.61 16.21 11.70
CA ALA A 268 22.96 15.74 11.38
C ALA A 268 23.23 15.75 9.88
N ALA A 269 22.19 15.77 9.03
CA ALA A 269 22.26 15.86 7.57
C ALA A 269 23.32 14.92 6.95
N GLY A 270 23.38 13.69 7.45
CA GLY A 270 24.29 12.65 6.96
C GLY A 270 25.75 12.73 7.44
N VAL A 271 26.12 13.73 8.25
CA VAL A 271 27.46 13.81 8.87
C VAL A 271 27.65 12.64 9.84
N VAL A 272 26.60 12.35 10.60
CA VAL A 272 26.54 11.22 11.53
C VAL A 272 25.13 10.65 11.54
N THR A 273 25.01 9.34 11.72
CA THR A 273 23.74 8.67 12.02
C THR A 273 23.75 8.21 13.46
N PHE A 274 22.92 8.84 14.30
CA PHE A 274 22.65 8.43 15.66
C PHE A 274 21.74 7.20 15.67
N THR A 275 22.16 6.16 16.40
CA THR A 275 21.36 4.95 16.60
C THR A 275 21.22 4.62 18.09
N PRO A 276 20.15 3.91 18.50
CA PRO A 276 19.94 3.53 19.89
C PRO A 276 21.08 2.68 20.47
N GLN A 277 21.76 1.90 19.63
CA GLN A 277 22.82 0.97 20.01
C GLN A 277 24.14 1.67 20.31
N MET A 278 24.27 2.97 20.00
CA MET A 278 25.51 3.70 20.25
C MET A 278 25.79 3.84 21.75
N ASP A 279 27.03 3.55 22.15
CA ASP A 279 27.52 3.79 23.49
C ASP A 279 27.83 5.29 23.73
N ALA A 280 28.14 5.64 24.98
CA ALA A 280 28.41 7.03 25.38
C ALA A 280 29.67 7.64 24.74
N VAL A 281 30.64 6.82 24.31
CA VAL A 281 31.87 7.29 23.64
C VAL A 281 31.57 7.57 22.18
N GLN A 282 30.87 6.67 21.51
CA GLN A 282 30.40 6.81 20.13
C GLN A 282 29.51 8.05 19.99
N ARG A 283 28.55 8.26 20.91
CA ARG A 283 27.70 9.47 20.92
C ARG A 283 28.50 10.76 21.10
N ARG A 284 29.51 10.76 21.97
CA ARG A 284 30.37 11.95 22.18
C ARG A 284 31.20 12.29 20.94
N ARG A 285 31.78 11.27 20.28
CA ARG A 285 32.50 11.45 19.02
C ARG A 285 31.58 11.96 17.91
N ALA A 286 30.38 11.42 17.82
CA ALA A 286 29.34 11.86 16.89
C ALA A 286 28.99 13.35 17.07
N VAL A 287 28.77 13.79 18.31
CA VAL A 287 28.48 15.19 18.62
C VAL A 287 29.68 16.10 18.31
N ALA A 288 30.91 15.67 18.61
CA ALA A 288 32.12 16.42 18.27
C ALA A 288 32.25 16.63 16.75
N ALA A 289 32.04 15.57 15.95
CA ALA A 289 32.08 15.64 14.49
C ALA A 289 31.01 16.60 13.92
N LEU A 290 29.84 16.68 14.56
CA LEU A 290 28.79 17.63 14.18
C LEU A 290 29.18 19.08 14.51
N ALA A 291 29.86 19.30 15.64
CA ALA A 291 30.29 20.62 16.10
C ALA A 291 31.44 21.22 15.25
N GLU A 292 32.23 20.37 14.61
CA GLU A 292 33.32 20.79 13.70
C GLU A 292 32.83 21.26 12.32
N ARG A 293 31.52 21.20 12.05
CA ARG A 293 30.95 21.57 10.75
C ARG A 293 30.87 23.09 10.56
N PRO A 294 31.42 23.64 9.45
CA PRO A 294 31.29 25.06 9.12
C PRO A 294 29.90 25.36 8.50
N GLY A 295 29.05 26.07 9.24
CA GLY A 295 27.85 26.75 8.72
C GLY A 295 26.51 26.01 8.85
N PRO A 296 25.39 26.76 8.85
CA PRO A 296 24.04 26.21 9.01
C PRO A 296 23.63 25.32 7.83
N LEU A 297 22.67 24.44 8.10
CA LEU A 297 22.10 23.45 7.18
C LEU A 297 21.81 24.06 5.80
N ARG A 298 22.60 23.69 4.77
CA ARG A 298 22.33 24.10 3.39
C ARG A 298 21.03 23.46 2.92
N PRO A 299 20.16 24.19 2.20
CA PRO A 299 19.06 23.60 1.45
C PRO A 299 19.62 22.52 0.51
N GLN A 300 18.86 21.43 0.32
CA GLN A 300 19.18 20.35 -0.61
C GLN A 300 19.77 20.93 -1.90
N GLU A 301 21.02 20.57 -2.22
CA GLU A 301 21.57 20.78 -3.56
C GLU A 301 20.70 19.96 -4.51
N VAL A 302 19.75 20.65 -5.16
CA VAL A 302 19.00 20.12 -6.28
C VAL A 302 20.05 19.69 -7.29
N SER A 303 20.07 18.41 -7.60
CA SER A 303 20.81 17.86 -8.73
C SER A 303 20.25 18.49 -10.01
N GLU A 304 20.76 19.66 -10.37
CA GLU A 304 20.66 20.20 -11.71
C GLU A 304 21.49 19.27 -12.61
N GLY A 305 20.80 18.30 -13.19
CA GLY A 305 21.30 17.55 -14.32
C GLY A 305 21.65 18.53 -15.44
N THR A 306 22.94 18.55 -15.76
CA THR A 306 23.56 19.20 -16.90
C THR A 306 22.70 19.06 -18.15
N ILE A 307 21.97 20.11 -18.53
CA ILE A 307 21.55 20.31 -19.92
C ILE A 307 22.67 21.13 -20.56
N GLY A 308 23.60 20.42 -21.19
CA GLY A 308 24.52 21.01 -22.16
C GLY A 308 23.81 21.26 -23.50
N PRO A 309 24.34 22.18 -24.32
CA PRO A 309 23.70 22.75 -25.51
C PRO A 309 23.38 21.74 -26.60
#